data_AF-A0A6I3CIT5-F1
#
_entry.id   AF-A0A6I3CIT5-F1
#
_cell.length_a   1.000
_cell.length_b   1.000
_cell.length_c   1.000
_cell.angle_alpha   90.00
_cell.angle_beta   90.00
_cell.angle_gamma   90.00
#
_symmetry.space_group_name_H-M   'P 1'
#
loop_
_entity.id
_entity.type
_entity.pdbx_description
1 polymer ?
#
loop_
_entity_poly.entity_id
_entity_poly.type
_entity_poly.pdbx_seq_one_letter_code
_entity_poly.pdbx_strand_id
1 'polypeptide(L)'
;VNPTQFGAGEDFTKYPRTLEDDFKVCAAEGVDIVYAPDAVDVYGTDDISALPASEILDAGPIGLILEGAARPGHFGGMLTVVSKLQELTGARFATFGEKDYQQLVLVTRMFADREVPVEVVPVPTVRETDGLALSSRNRYLSEKERACAALIPQAVEAAVAAAQDGPGAAIAAGLEVLSKESAIKVDYFVVAAPDLGPAPTHGPARVVVAVRIGATRLLDNAPCDLGAPA
;
A
#
# COMPACT_ATOMS: atom_id res chain seq x y z
N VAL A 1 -10.67 -12.57 0.43
CA VAL A 1 -10.17 -11.75 -0.72
C VAL A 1 -11.29 -10.82 -1.16
N ASN A 2 -11.14 -9.51 -0.99
CA ASN A 2 -12.21 -8.56 -1.27
C ASN A 2 -12.37 -8.31 -2.79
N PRO A 3 -13.51 -8.59 -3.43
CA PRO A 3 -13.72 -8.29 -4.85
C PRO A 3 -13.89 -6.81 -5.17
N THR A 4 -14.39 -5.97 -4.26
CA THR A 4 -14.72 -4.56 -4.56
C THR A 4 -13.49 -3.68 -4.80
N GLN A 5 -12.31 -4.14 -4.37
CA GLN A 5 -11.05 -3.43 -4.56
C GLN A 5 -10.31 -3.84 -5.85
N PHE A 6 -10.90 -4.70 -6.70
CA PHE A 6 -10.31 -5.13 -7.96
C PHE A 6 -11.04 -4.50 -9.14
N GLY A 7 -10.29 -3.86 -10.03
CA GLY A 7 -10.81 -3.33 -11.30
C GLY A 7 -11.02 -4.42 -12.36
N ALA A 8 -11.70 -4.06 -13.45
CA ALA A 8 -11.84 -4.93 -14.62
C ALA A 8 -10.46 -5.30 -15.20
N GLY A 9 -10.18 -6.60 -15.33
CA GLY A 9 -8.89 -7.10 -15.80
C GLY A 9 -7.78 -7.15 -14.74
N GLU A 10 -8.06 -6.72 -13.50
CA GLU A 10 -7.18 -6.99 -12.38
C GLU A 10 -7.29 -8.45 -11.91
N ASP A 11 -6.29 -8.90 -11.16
CA ASP A 11 -6.01 -10.31 -10.97
C ASP A 11 -6.85 -10.98 -9.86
N PHE A 12 -8.13 -10.62 -9.73
CA PHE A 12 -9.02 -11.17 -8.69
C PHE A 12 -9.10 -12.71 -8.75
N THR A 13 -9.19 -13.26 -9.96
CA THR A 13 -9.34 -14.70 -10.17
C THR A 13 -8.05 -15.45 -9.88
N LYS A 14 -6.89 -14.90 -10.25
CA LYS A 14 -5.59 -15.55 -10.00
C LYS A 14 -4.94 -15.15 -8.68
N TYR A 15 -5.56 -14.28 -7.89
CA TYR A 15 -5.07 -13.94 -6.55
C TYR A 15 -4.92 -15.24 -5.73
N PRO A 16 -3.74 -15.54 -5.18
CA PRO A 16 -3.50 -16.77 -4.44
C PRO A 16 -4.49 -16.95 -3.29
N ARG A 17 -5.05 -18.16 -3.15
CA ARG A 17 -5.91 -18.55 -2.03
C ARG A 17 -5.31 -19.80 -1.40
N THR A 18 -4.73 -19.64 -0.22
CA THR A 18 -3.94 -20.67 0.48
C THR A 18 -4.46 -20.92 1.88
N LEU A 19 -5.79 -20.95 2.06
CA LEU A 19 -6.45 -20.90 3.36
C LEU A 19 -5.92 -21.93 4.37
N GLU A 20 -5.66 -23.18 3.93
CA GLU A 20 -5.11 -24.22 4.81
C GLU A 20 -3.70 -23.91 5.31
N ASP A 21 -2.85 -23.30 4.50
CA ASP A 21 -1.50 -22.89 4.90
C ASP A 21 -1.54 -21.61 5.74
N ASP A 22 -2.45 -20.68 5.41
CA ASP A 22 -2.68 -19.47 6.18
C ASP A 22 -3.10 -19.81 7.63
N PHE A 23 -3.98 -20.82 7.81
CA PHE A 23 -4.35 -21.33 9.14
C PHE A 23 -3.17 -21.89 9.93
N LYS A 24 -2.24 -22.60 9.28
CA LYS A 24 -1.05 -23.15 9.96
C LYS A 24 -0.15 -22.02 10.47
N VAL A 25 0.03 -20.96 9.68
CA VAL A 25 0.80 -19.78 10.07
C VAL A 25 0.12 -19.08 11.25
N CYS A 26 -1.18 -18.79 11.16
CA CYS A 26 -1.93 -18.17 12.25
C CYS A 26 -1.87 -19.00 13.54
N ALA A 27 -2.03 -20.32 13.45
CA ALA A 27 -1.95 -21.20 14.62
C ALA A 27 -0.56 -21.22 15.25
N ALA A 28 0.51 -21.19 14.44
CA ALA A 28 1.89 -21.16 14.92
C ALA A 28 2.22 -19.84 15.64
N GLU A 29 1.62 -18.73 15.22
CA GLU A 29 1.77 -17.40 15.84
C GLU A 29 0.78 -17.17 17.01
N GLY A 30 -0.03 -18.17 17.37
CA GLY A 30 -0.96 -18.09 18.51
C GLY A 30 -2.20 -17.24 18.26
N VAL A 31 -2.66 -17.11 17.01
CA VAL A 31 -3.91 -16.40 16.66
C VAL A 31 -5.12 -17.17 17.20
N ASP A 32 -5.96 -16.50 18.00
CA ASP A 32 -7.16 -17.10 18.60
C ASP A 32 -8.27 -17.38 17.58
N ILE A 33 -8.49 -16.46 16.64
CA ILE A 33 -9.60 -16.50 15.68
C ILE A 33 -9.10 -16.08 14.30
N VAL A 34 -9.39 -16.89 13.28
CA VAL A 34 -9.29 -16.49 11.88
C VAL A 34 -10.70 -16.33 11.32
N TYR A 35 -11.06 -15.10 10.95
CA TYR A 35 -12.32 -14.82 10.26
C TYR A 35 -12.10 -14.88 8.74
N ALA A 36 -12.67 -15.90 8.09
CA ALA A 36 -12.51 -16.16 6.66
C ALA A 36 -13.86 -16.14 5.92
N PRO A 37 -14.55 -14.99 5.86
CA PRO A 37 -15.86 -14.87 5.23
C PRO A 37 -15.76 -14.98 3.70
N ASP A 38 -16.87 -15.38 3.07
CA ASP A 38 -17.07 -15.19 1.64
C ASP A 38 -17.64 -13.80 1.32
N ALA A 39 -17.95 -13.54 0.05
CA ALA A 39 -18.51 -12.25 -0.37
C ALA A 39 -19.94 -12.05 0.14
N VAL A 40 -20.74 -13.13 0.22
CA VAL A 40 -22.13 -13.08 0.70
C VAL A 40 -22.16 -12.74 2.18
N ASP A 41 -21.24 -13.28 2.98
CA ASP A 41 -21.10 -12.97 4.41
C ASP A 41 -20.84 -11.47 4.67
N VAL A 42 -20.05 -10.82 3.80
CA VAL A 42 -19.65 -9.40 3.96
C VAL A 42 -20.64 -8.44 3.29
N TYR A 43 -21.17 -8.81 2.12
CA TYR A 43 -21.92 -7.91 1.24
C TYR A 43 -23.39 -8.29 1.07
N GLY A 44 -23.83 -9.43 1.60
CA GLY A 44 -25.16 -9.98 1.39
C GLY A 44 -25.40 -10.52 -0.02
N THR A 45 -24.40 -10.47 -0.89
CA THR A 45 -24.45 -10.94 -2.28
C THR A 45 -23.05 -11.26 -2.80
N ASP A 46 -22.97 -12.21 -3.73
CA ASP A 46 -21.78 -12.50 -4.54
C ASP A 46 -21.77 -11.71 -5.86
N ASP A 47 -22.89 -11.10 -6.27
CA ASP A 47 -22.96 -10.18 -7.39
C ASP A 47 -22.55 -8.77 -6.96
N ILE A 48 -21.24 -8.55 -6.97
CA ILE A 48 -20.63 -7.26 -6.63
C ILE A 48 -21.07 -6.14 -7.56
N SER A 49 -21.47 -6.45 -8.79
CA SER A 49 -21.98 -5.45 -9.74
C SER A 49 -23.37 -4.93 -9.36
N ALA A 50 -24.11 -5.69 -8.55
CA ALA A 50 -25.40 -5.29 -8.00
C ALA A 50 -25.28 -4.45 -6.72
N LEU A 51 -24.07 -4.28 -6.16
CA LEU A 51 -23.89 -3.45 -4.97
C LEU A 51 -24.21 -1.98 -5.29
N PRO A 52 -25.12 -1.33 -4.53
CA PRO A 52 -25.41 0.08 -4.70
C PRO A 52 -24.14 0.93 -4.55
N ALA A 53 -23.96 1.93 -5.42
CA ALA A 53 -22.81 2.83 -5.32
C ALA A 53 -22.74 3.55 -3.95
N SER A 54 -23.88 3.73 -3.26
CA SER A 54 -23.96 4.29 -1.91
C SER A 54 -23.32 3.42 -0.82
N GLU A 55 -23.12 2.12 -1.08
CA GLU A 55 -22.39 1.22 -0.17
C GLU A 55 -20.87 1.37 -0.29
N ILE A 56 -20.38 1.94 -1.40
CA ILE A 56 -18.96 2.14 -1.63
C ILE A 56 -18.52 3.47 -1.03
N LEU A 57 -17.53 3.40 -0.15
CA LEU A 57 -17.00 4.59 0.50
C LEU A 57 -16.18 5.44 -0.46
N ASP A 58 -16.30 6.76 -0.32
CA ASP A 58 -15.43 7.70 -1.01
C ASP A 58 -14.07 7.76 -0.29
N ALA A 59 -13.00 7.50 -1.04
CA ALA A 59 -11.63 7.61 -0.55
C ALA A 59 -11.06 9.04 -0.61
N GLY A 60 -11.86 10.00 -1.09
CA GLY A 60 -11.54 11.41 -1.16
C GLY A 60 -10.34 11.70 -2.08
N PRO A 61 -9.78 12.93 -2.02
CA PRO A 61 -8.71 13.36 -2.92
C PRO A 61 -7.44 12.50 -2.84
N ILE A 62 -7.09 12.02 -1.64
CA ILE A 62 -5.94 11.13 -1.45
C ILE A 62 -6.18 9.78 -2.14
N GLY A 63 -7.42 9.30 -2.21
CA GLY A 63 -7.78 8.10 -2.95
C GLY A 63 -7.75 8.23 -4.48
N LEU A 64 -7.51 9.44 -5.02
CA LEU A 64 -7.47 9.70 -6.47
C LEU A 64 -6.06 9.90 -7.03
N ILE A 65 -5.04 9.97 -6.17
CA ILE A 65 -3.63 10.13 -6.56
C ILE A 65 -2.86 8.82 -6.44
N LEU A 66 -1.63 8.75 -6.97
CA LEU A 66 -0.71 7.62 -6.81
C LEU A 66 -1.36 6.27 -7.17
N GLU A 67 -1.53 5.35 -6.21
CA GLU A 67 -2.19 4.06 -6.45
C GLU A 67 -3.65 4.23 -6.88
N GLY A 68 -4.33 5.26 -6.39
CA GLY A 68 -5.72 5.57 -6.73
C GLY A 68 -5.87 5.98 -8.20
N ALA A 69 -4.90 6.76 -8.71
CA ALA A 69 -4.84 7.10 -10.12
C ALA A 69 -4.54 5.86 -11.00
N ALA A 70 -3.64 4.98 -10.52
CA ALA A 70 -3.28 3.76 -11.22
C ALA A 70 -4.40 2.69 -11.18
N ARG A 71 -5.26 2.72 -10.15
CA ARG A 71 -6.30 1.73 -9.88
C ARG A 71 -7.61 2.42 -9.47
N PRO A 72 -8.33 3.05 -10.40
CA PRO A 72 -9.57 3.76 -10.10
C PRO A 72 -10.59 2.87 -9.37
N GLY A 73 -11.17 3.38 -8.29
CA GLY A 73 -12.13 2.64 -7.43
C GLY A 73 -11.50 1.70 -6.40
N HIS A 74 -10.20 1.39 -6.50
CA HIS A 74 -9.52 0.46 -5.59
C HIS A 74 -9.70 0.83 -4.12
N PHE A 75 -9.44 2.09 -3.78
CA PHE A 75 -9.49 2.53 -2.39
C PHE A 75 -10.90 2.65 -1.83
N GLY A 76 -11.91 2.95 -2.67
CA GLY A 76 -13.29 2.94 -2.22
C GLY A 76 -13.73 1.55 -1.79
N GLY A 77 -13.44 0.52 -2.61
CA GLY A 77 -13.68 -0.87 -2.25
C GLY A 77 -12.87 -1.34 -1.04
N MET A 78 -11.60 -0.94 -0.95
CA MET A 78 -10.73 -1.25 0.20
C MET A 78 -11.28 -0.65 1.51
N LEU A 79 -11.61 0.64 1.53
CA LEU A 79 -12.16 1.29 2.72
C LEU A 79 -13.51 0.67 3.12
N THR A 80 -14.33 0.31 2.14
CA THR A 80 -15.64 -0.34 2.38
C THR A 80 -15.48 -1.65 3.14
N VAL A 81 -14.59 -2.55 2.69
CA VAL A 81 -14.38 -3.82 3.39
C VAL A 81 -13.77 -3.62 4.78
N VAL A 82 -12.83 -2.67 4.93
CA VAL A 82 -12.22 -2.37 6.24
C VAL A 82 -13.27 -1.84 7.22
N SER A 83 -14.18 -0.96 6.78
CA SER A 83 -15.30 -0.48 7.61
C SER A 83 -16.22 -1.61 8.04
N LYS A 84 -16.65 -2.47 7.11
CA LYS A 84 -17.53 -3.62 7.43
C LYS A 84 -16.86 -4.61 8.39
N LEU A 85 -15.57 -4.89 8.21
CA LEU A 85 -14.81 -5.74 9.14
C LEU A 85 -14.70 -5.12 10.54
N GLN A 86 -14.51 -3.80 10.63
CA GLN A 86 -14.50 -3.11 11.92
C GLN A 86 -15.86 -3.18 12.62
N GLU A 87 -16.97 -3.03 11.89
CA GLU A 87 -18.33 -3.18 12.43
C GLU A 87 -18.60 -4.60 12.94
N LEU A 88 -18.12 -5.61 12.22
CA LEU A 88 -18.30 -7.02 12.59
C LEU A 88 -17.43 -7.44 13.79
N THR A 89 -16.22 -6.90 13.89
CA THR A 89 -15.23 -7.33 14.90
C THR A 89 -15.23 -6.47 16.16
N GLY A 90 -15.62 -5.19 16.06
CA GLY A 90 -15.52 -4.24 17.16
C GLY A 90 -14.08 -4.06 17.67
N ALA A 91 -13.09 -4.24 16.80
CA ALA A 91 -11.69 -4.25 17.19
C ALA A 91 -11.27 -2.91 17.84
N ARG A 92 -10.52 -2.99 18.94
CA ARG A 92 -9.91 -1.81 19.59
C ARG A 92 -8.65 -1.35 18.87
N PHE A 93 -7.90 -2.30 18.29
CA PHE A 93 -6.68 -2.04 17.56
C PHE A 93 -6.77 -2.72 16.19
N ALA A 94 -6.32 -2.03 15.15
CA ALA A 94 -6.23 -2.58 13.81
C ALA A 94 -4.83 -2.31 13.25
N THR A 95 -4.10 -3.39 12.96
CA THR A 95 -2.70 -3.31 12.48
C THR A 95 -2.64 -3.31 10.97
N PHE A 96 -1.90 -2.37 10.38
CA PHE A 96 -1.69 -2.30 8.93
C PHE A 96 -0.21 -2.12 8.61
N GLY A 97 0.27 -2.80 7.57
CA GLY A 97 1.66 -2.68 7.12
C GLY A 97 1.94 -1.33 6.47
N GLU A 98 3.04 -0.68 6.84
CA GLU A 98 3.47 0.61 6.28
C GLU A 98 3.85 0.55 4.80
N LYS A 99 4.12 -0.65 4.27
CA LYS A 99 4.46 -0.84 2.86
C LYS A 99 3.39 -0.24 1.93
N ASP A 100 2.12 -0.49 2.25
CA ASP A 100 0.99 0.06 1.51
C ASP A 100 0.55 1.38 2.16
N TYR A 101 1.46 2.35 2.19
CA TYR A 101 1.34 3.58 3.00
C TYR A 101 0.09 4.41 2.69
N GLN A 102 -0.31 4.49 1.41
CA GLN A 102 -1.53 5.19 1.03
C GLN A 102 -2.80 4.53 1.58
N GLN A 103 -2.83 3.19 1.66
CA GLN A 103 -3.90 2.49 2.35
C GLN A 103 -3.90 2.82 3.85
N LEU A 104 -2.73 2.79 4.49
CA LEU A 104 -2.61 3.13 5.92
C LEU A 104 -3.13 4.55 6.21
N VAL A 105 -2.74 5.54 5.42
CA VAL A 105 -3.21 6.94 5.55
C VAL A 105 -4.72 7.02 5.38
N LEU A 106 -5.26 6.37 4.35
CA LEU A 106 -6.70 6.39 4.07
C LEU A 106 -7.52 5.72 5.16
N VAL A 107 -7.08 4.56 5.68
CA VAL A 107 -7.76 3.86 6.79
C VAL A 107 -7.73 4.69 8.06
N THR A 108 -6.56 5.25 8.40
CA THR A 108 -6.39 6.10 9.59
C THR A 108 -7.33 7.29 9.53
N ARG A 109 -7.38 7.96 8.37
CA ARG A 109 -8.29 9.08 8.15
C ARG A 109 -9.76 8.66 8.21
N MET A 110 -10.13 7.56 7.56
CA MET A 110 -11.51 7.06 7.55
C MET A 110 -12.04 6.82 8.96
N PHE A 111 -11.26 6.17 9.83
CA PHE A 111 -11.69 5.93 11.21
C PHE A 111 -11.76 7.21 12.04
N ALA A 112 -10.81 8.14 11.85
CA ALA A 112 -10.85 9.44 12.51
C ALA A 112 -12.08 10.28 12.08
N ASP A 113 -12.32 10.40 10.77
CA ASP A 113 -13.43 11.19 10.20
C ASP A 113 -14.81 10.64 10.61
N ARG A 114 -14.89 9.36 10.99
CA ARG A 114 -16.10 8.67 11.43
C ARG A 114 -16.19 8.47 12.94
N GLU A 115 -15.23 8.99 13.70
CA GLU A 115 -15.16 8.85 15.15
C GLU A 115 -15.22 7.39 15.63
N VAL A 116 -14.68 6.46 14.84
CA VAL A 116 -14.65 5.04 15.18
C VAL A 116 -13.56 4.83 16.24
N PRO A 117 -13.86 4.22 17.41
CA PRO A 117 -12.91 4.09 18.52
C PRO A 117 -11.94 2.92 18.31
N VAL A 118 -11.21 2.94 17.18
CA VAL A 118 -10.17 1.98 16.83
C VAL A 118 -8.83 2.69 16.69
N GLU A 119 -7.80 2.14 17.31
CA GLU A 119 -6.43 2.61 17.17
C GLU A 119 -5.77 1.90 15.99
N VAL A 120 -5.38 2.67 14.97
CA VAL A 120 -4.64 2.15 13.82
C VAL A 120 -3.17 2.05 14.19
N VAL A 121 -2.64 0.83 14.19
CA VAL A 121 -1.25 0.55 14.56
C VAL A 121 -0.44 0.30 13.29
N PRO A 122 0.44 1.23 12.87
CA PRO A 122 1.32 1.00 11.73
C PRO A 122 2.38 -0.05 12.08
N VAL A 123 2.56 -1.02 11.18
CA VAL A 123 3.59 -2.06 11.31
C VAL A 123 4.69 -1.79 10.28
N PRO A 124 5.96 -1.61 10.69
CA PRO A 124 7.06 -1.36 9.77
C PRO A 124 7.14 -2.38 8.63
N THR A 125 7.50 -1.91 7.44
CA THR A 125 7.70 -2.78 6.28
C THR A 125 8.75 -3.84 6.58
N VAL A 126 8.33 -5.11 6.55
CA VAL A 126 9.27 -6.25 6.61
C VAL A 126 9.97 -6.37 5.26
N ARG A 127 11.28 -6.59 5.28
CA ARG A 127 12.14 -6.59 4.09
C ARG A 127 12.84 -7.93 3.92
N GLU A 128 13.12 -8.30 2.68
CA GLU A 128 14.05 -9.37 2.32
C GLU A 128 15.48 -8.97 2.71
N THR A 129 16.42 -9.92 2.63
CA THR A 129 17.82 -9.72 3.06
C THR A 129 18.56 -8.61 2.30
N ASP A 130 18.12 -8.30 1.08
CA ASP A 130 18.65 -7.22 0.24
C ASP A 130 17.84 -5.91 0.34
N GLY A 131 16.94 -5.83 1.32
CA GLY A 131 16.14 -4.64 1.59
C GLY A 131 14.84 -4.54 0.78
N LEU A 132 14.60 -5.42 -0.20
CA LEU A 132 13.34 -5.38 -0.97
C LEU A 132 12.14 -5.58 -0.04
N ALA A 133 11.14 -4.69 -0.12
CA ALA A 133 9.92 -4.83 0.65
C ALA A 133 9.22 -6.18 0.34
N LEU A 134 8.90 -6.95 1.39
CA LEU A 134 8.22 -8.23 1.22
C LEU A 134 6.84 -8.02 0.59
N SER A 135 6.54 -8.82 -0.44
CA SER A 135 5.28 -8.76 -1.17
C SER A 135 4.96 -10.12 -1.74
N SER A 136 3.69 -10.53 -1.67
CA SER A 136 3.23 -11.74 -2.37
C SER A 136 3.53 -11.69 -3.87
N ARG A 137 3.59 -10.48 -4.46
CA ARG A 137 3.92 -10.24 -5.86
C ARG A 137 5.39 -10.48 -6.21
N ASN A 138 6.31 -10.55 -5.25
CA ASN A 138 7.73 -10.81 -5.52
C ASN A 138 7.93 -12.19 -6.17
N ARG A 139 7.05 -13.16 -5.90
CA ARG A 139 7.09 -14.50 -6.52
C ARG A 139 6.85 -14.50 -8.03
N TYR A 140 6.33 -13.40 -8.58
CA TYR A 140 6.07 -13.26 -10.02
C TYR A 140 7.30 -12.77 -10.79
N LEU A 141 8.34 -12.33 -10.08
CA LEU A 141 9.59 -11.90 -10.68
C LEU A 141 10.41 -13.12 -11.07
N SER A 142 10.90 -13.14 -12.31
CA SER A 142 12.03 -14.01 -12.67
C SER A 142 13.28 -13.63 -11.88
N GLU A 143 14.28 -14.51 -11.86
CA GLU A 143 15.55 -14.27 -11.16
C GLU A 143 16.21 -12.94 -11.58
N LYS A 144 16.19 -12.63 -12.88
CA LYS A 144 16.71 -11.36 -13.42
C LYS A 144 15.90 -10.16 -12.92
N GLU A 145 14.57 -10.24 -12.99
CA GLU A 145 13.70 -9.14 -12.54
C GLU A 145 13.80 -8.93 -11.02
N ARG A 146 14.00 -10.01 -10.25
CA ARG A 146 14.21 -9.96 -8.80
C ARG A 146 15.54 -9.27 -8.46
N ALA A 147 16.61 -9.52 -9.21
CA ALA A 147 17.86 -8.81 -9.03
C ALA A 147 17.72 -7.30 -9.32
N CYS A 148 16.96 -6.94 -10.37
CA CYS A 148 16.65 -5.53 -10.67
C CYS A 148 15.85 -4.87 -9.54
N ALA A 149 14.92 -5.59 -8.91
CA ALA A 149 14.08 -5.07 -7.83
C ALA A 149 14.87 -4.59 -6.60
N ALA A 150 16.09 -5.09 -6.38
CA ALA A 150 16.97 -4.63 -5.31
C ALA A 150 17.40 -3.15 -5.43
N LEU A 151 17.21 -2.52 -6.60
CA LEU A 151 17.44 -1.08 -6.78
C LEU A 151 16.34 -0.21 -6.17
N ILE A 152 15.15 -0.77 -5.90
CA ILE A 152 14.03 -0.03 -5.30
C ILE A 152 14.38 0.49 -3.90
N PRO A 153 14.78 -0.36 -2.93
CA PRO A 153 15.18 0.13 -1.60
C PRO A 153 16.38 1.08 -1.68
N GLN A 154 17.36 0.82 -2.55
CA GLN A 154 18.51 1.72 -2.75
C GLN A 154 18.09 3.10 -3.25
N ALA A 155 17.09 3.17 -4.13
CA ALA A 155 16.55 4.43 -4.63
C ALA A 155 15.81 5.20 -3.54
N VAL A 156 15.04 4.50 -2.69
CA VAL A 156 14.39 5.09 -1.53
C VAL A 156 15.42 5.63 -0.55
N GLU A 157 16.48 4.86 -0.24
CA GLU A 157 17.58 5.30 0.62
C GLU A 157 18.32 6.52 0.07
N ALA A 158 18.62 6.54 -1.23
CA ALA A 158 19.24 7.69 -1.90
C ALA A 158 18.35 8.94 -1.82
N ALA A 159 17.04 8.79 -2.02
CA ALA A 159 16.09 9.88 -1.90
C ALA A 159 15.99 10.40 -0.46
N VAL A 160 15.96 9.52 0.54
CA VAL A 160 15.97 9.89 1.96
C VAL A 160 17.25 10.65 2.31
N ALA A 161 18.41 10.20 1.83
CA ALA A 161 19.69 10.85 2.08
C ALA A 161 19.76 12.26 1.47
N ALA A 162 19.18 12.46 0.29
CA ALA A 162 19.13 13.76 -0.39
C ALA A 162 17.95 14.65 0.05
N ALA A 163 17.08 14.20 0.95
CA ALA A 163 15.90 14.94 1.39
C ALA A 163 16.23 16.28 2.07
N GLN A 164 17.40 16.38 2.69
CA GLN A 164 17.87 17.64 3.30
C GLN A 164 18.06 18.77 2.28
N ASP A 165 18.33 18.44 1.02
CA ASP A 165 18.45 19.41 -0.07
C ASP A 165 17.09 19.73 -0.74
N GLY A 166 16.00 19.22 -0.17
CA GLY A 166 14.63 19.45 -0.61
C GLY A 166 14.05 18.32 -1.47
N PRO A 167 12.73 18.39 -1.76
CA PRO A 167 12.00 17.31 -2.43
C PRO A 167 12.51 17.03 -3.85
N GLY A 168 12.95 18.06 -4.58
CA GLY A 168 13.50 17.89 -5.92
C GLY A 168 14.81 17.08 -5.94
N ALA A 169 15.69 17.34 -4.97
CA ALA A 169 16.96 16.61 -4.83
C ALA A 169 16.72 15.15 -4.44
N ALA A 170 15.81 14.90 -3.49
CA ALA A 170 15.38 13.55 -3.12
C ALA A 170 14.85 12.76 -4.33
N ILE A 171 13.92 13.35 -5.10
CA ILE A 171 13.37 12.70 -6.29
C ILE A 171 14.46 12.42 -7.32
N ALA A 172 15.34 13.39 -7.59
CA ALA A 172 16.43 13.21 -8.55
C ALA A 172 17.38 12.07 -8.15
N ALA A 173 17.79 12.01 -6.87
CA ALA A 173 18.69 10.98 -6.36
C ALA A 173 18.07 9.57 -6.48
N GLY A 174 16.79 9.42 -6.12
CA GLY A 174 16.09 8.14 -6.26
C GLY A 174 15.95 7.71 -7.73
N LEU A 175 15.55 8.63 -8.61
CA LEU A 175 15.42 8.34 -10.04
C LEU A 175 16.75 7.99 -10.70
N GLU A 176 17.86 8.61 -10.29
CA GLU A 176 19.20 8.27 -10.77
C GLU A 176 19.53 6.80 -10.47
N VAL A 177 19.25 6.32 -9.26
CA VAL A 177 19.46 4.91 -8.89
C VAL A 177 18.62 3.98 -9.77
N LEU A 178 17.32 4.26 -9.94
CA LEU A 178 16.44 3.40 -10.74
C LEU A 178 16.83 3.38 -12.22
N SER A 179 17.37 4.49 -12.75
CA SER A 179 17.79 4.61 -14.15
C SER A 179 18.98 3.71 -14.53
N LYS A 180 19.70 3.15 -13.55
CA LYS A 180 20.78 2.19 -13.77
C LYS A 180 20.30 0.90 -14.44
N GLU A 181 19.00 0.60 -14.35
CA GLU A 181 18.39 -0.56 -14.99
C GLU A 181 17.19 -0.15 -15.84
N SER A 182 17.36 -0.24 -17.16
CA SER A 182 16.34 0.11 -18.15
C SER A 182 15.06 -0.73 -18.08
N ALA A 183 15.12 -1.93 -17.47
CA ALA A 183 13.97 -2.79 -17.25
C ALA A 183 13.00 -2.24 -16.18
N ILE A 184 13.46 -1.35 -15.30
CA ILE A 184 12.60 -0.69 -14.31
C ILE A 184 11.86 0.45 -14.99
N LYS A 185 10.53 0.39 -14.98
CA LYS A 185 9.65 1.48 -15.41
C LYS A 185 9.07 2.16 -14.19
N VAL A 186 9.37 3.43 -13.98
CA VAL A 186 8.85 4.19 -12.85
C VAL A 186 7.44 4.67 -13.19
N ASP A 187 6.45 4.26 -12.40
CA ASP A 187 5.08 4.75 -12.53
C ASP A 187 4.95 6.09 -11.79
N TYR A 188 5.48 6.17 -10.57
CA TYR A 188 5.70 7.43 -9.87
C TYR A 188 6.85 7.31 -8.87
N PHE A 189 7.52 8.43 -8.62
CA PHE A 189 8.47 8.61 -7.54
C PHE A 189 8.26 10.02 -6.98
N VAL A 190 7.72 10.12 -5.77
CA VAL A 190 7.30 11.39 -5.19
C VAL A 190 7.82 11.57 -3.78
N VAL A 191 7.91 12.83 -3.38
CA VAL A 191 7.97 13.22 -1.97
C VAL A 191 6.65 13.89 -1.64
N ALA A 192 6.03 13.50 -0.54
CA ALA A 192 4.74 14.02 -0.08
C ALA A 192 4.80 14.35 1.42
N ALA A 193 3.82 15.09 1.93
CA ALA A 193 3.60 15.19 3.36
C ALA A 193 3.23 13.81 3.95
N PRO A 194 3.34 13.61 5.28
CA PRO A 194 3.00 12.33 5.91
C PRO A 194 1.56 11.88 5.67
N ASP A 195 0.63 12.81 5.42
CA ASP A 195 -0.77 12.56 5.06
C ASP A 195 -1.01 12.39 3.54
N LEU A 196 0.08 12.32 2.77
CA LEU A 196 0.11 12.28 1.30
C LEU A 196 -0.43 13.53 0.60
N GLY A 197 -0.59 14.62 1.33
CA GLY A 197 -0.75 15.94 0.75
C GLY A 197 0.53 16.47 0.08
N PRO A 198 0.50 17.70 -0.44
CA PRO A 198 1.68 18.35 -1.00
C PRO A 198 2.86 18.34 -0.03
N ALA A 199 4.07 18.09 -0.53
CA ALA A 199 5.27 18.10 0.29
C ALA A 199 5.42 19.45 1.03
N PRO A 200 5.77 19.44 2.33
CA PRO A 200 6.05 20.66 3.06
C PRO A 200 7.36 21.28 2.56
N THR A 201 7.58 22.56 2.89
CA THR A 201 8.85 23.23 2.59
C THR A 201 10.01 22.70 3.42
N HIS A 202 9.74 22.23 4.65
CA HIS A 202 10.71 21.66 5.58
C HIS A 202 9.99 20.73 6.57
N GLY A 203 10.74 19.84 7.21
CA GLY A 203 10.23 18.92 8.24
C GLY A 203 9.77 17.57 7.69
N PRO A 204 8.97 16.82 8.48
CA PRO A 204 8.60 15.45 8.16
C PRO A 204 7.90 15.29 6.82
N ALA A 205 8.36 14.33 6.03
CA ALA A 205 7.81 13.98 4.73
C ALA A 205 7.90 12.46 4.50
N ARG A 206 7.38 12.01 3.35
CA ARG A 206 7.44 10.61 2.92
C ARG A 206 7.92 10.53 1.48
N VAL A 207 8.93 9.71 1.22
CA VAL A 207 9.26 9.23 -0.13
C VAL A 207 8.31 8.09 -0.46
N VAL A 208 7.67 8.12 -1.63
CA VAL A 208 6.75 7.06 -2.08
C VAL A 208 7.05 6.73 -3.54
N VAL A 209 7.22 5.44 -3.83
CA VAL A 209 7.60 4.97 -5.16
C VAL A 209 6.75 3.78 -5.59
N ALA A 210 6.37 3.78 -6.87
CA ALA A 210 5.87 2.62 -7.57
C ALA A 210 6.64 2.40 -8.87
N VAL A 211 7.07 1.17 -9.08
CA VAL A 211 7.75 0.76 -10.31
C VAL A 211 7.14 -0.51 -10.88
N ARG A 212 7.38 -0.72 -12.17
CA ARG A 212 7.05 -1.94 -12.89
C ARG A 212 8.33 -2.60 -13.41
N ILE A 213 8.47 -3.89 -13.14
CA ILE A 213 9.53 -4.75 -13.67
C ILE A 213 8.85 -5.94 -14.34
N GLY A 214 8.97 -6.02 -15.67
CA GLY A 214 8.17 -6.94 -16.47
C GLY A 214 6.67 -6.65 -16.32
N ALA A 215 5.91 -7.66 -15.89
CA ALA A 215 4.47 -7.53 -15.60
C ALA A 215 4.18 -7.14 -14.14
N THR A 216 5.19 -7.18 -13.26
CA THR A 216 5.00 -7.02 -11.82
C THR A 216 5.16 -5.57 -11.41
N ARG A 217 4.16 -5.06 -10.68
CA ARG A 217 4.18 -3.72 -10.10
C ARG A 217 4.50 -3.80 -8.61
N LEU A 218 5.51 -3.05 -8.19
CA LEU A 218 6.10 -3.06 -6.84
C LEU A 218 6.01 -1.67 -6.23
N LEU A 219 5.79 -1.61 -4.92
CA LEU A 219 5.64 -0.40 -4.13
C LEU A 219 6.66 -0.40 -3.00
N ASP A 220 7.22 0.77 -2.70
CA ASP A 220 8.01 1.00 -1.50
C ASP A 220 7.86 2.46 -1.06
N ASN A 221 8.22 2.74 0.19
CA ASN A 221 8.18 4.08 0.76
C ASN A 221 9.05 4.16 2.02
N ALA A 222 9.43 5.38 2.40
CA ALA A 222 10.13 5.62 3.66
C ALA A 222 9.84 7.03 4.20
N PRO A 223 9.86 7.23 5.53
CA PRO A 223 9.87 8.56 6.11
C PRO A 223 11.19 9.28 5.78
N CYS A 224 11.11 10.58 5.57
CA CYS A 224 12.27 11.46 5.45
C CYS A 224 12.01 12.79 6.16
N ASP A 225 13.05 13.61 6.29
CA ASP A 225 12.95 14.97 6.79
C ASP A 225 13.51 15.92 5.73
N LEU A 226 12.76 16.96 5.39
CA LEU A 226 13.14 17.98 4.43
C LEU A 226 13.88 19.12 5.14
N GLY A 227 15.08 19.45 4.67
CA GLY A 227 15.91 20.47 5.28
C GLY A 227 15.26 21.87 5.21
N ALA A 228 15.54 22.70 6.21
CA ALA A 228 15.19 24.12 6.14
C ALA A 228 16.09 24.80 5.09
N PRO A 229 15.55 25.74 4.28
CA PRO A 229 16.40 26.52 3.39
C PRO A 229 17.47 27.26 4.20
N ALA A 230 18.72 27.19 3.71
CA ALA A 230 19.87 27.84 4.30
C ALA A 230 19.78 29.37 4.25
#